data_AF-A0A919H802-F1
#
_entry.id   AF-A0A919H802-F1
#
_cell.length_a   1.000
_cell.length_b   1.000
_cell.length_c   1.000
_cell.angle_alpha   90.00
_cell.angle_beta   90.00
_cell.angle_gamma   90.00
#
_symmetry.space_group_name_H-M   'P 1'
#
loop_
_entity.id
_entity.type
_entity.pdbx_description
1 polymer ?
#
loop_
_entity_poly.entity_id
_entity_poly.type
_entity_poly.pdbx_seq_one_letter_code
_entity_poly.pdbx_strand_id
1 'polypeptide(L)'
;MPVWSVTEPEKLTFDTPVASLHVRTANGTVNVVGTDDGSPRLQVSEIEGAPLIVTQQGGALTVAYEDLPWKGLLKWLDHKTWRRSAVVSLAVPTGTRVEVGVVGAGAVISGIEGRTEVKSVSGDTTLVGLSGPVRTSTVSGNVEAQDVTGDLLFNSVSGDLTVVDGAGASVRAESVSGSVIVDLASASVSPDGRATHVSVSNVSGEIAIRLPHPADARVEANTASGTVSNAFEDLRVSGQWGSKKITGRLGAGNGTLKASTVSGSIALLRRPHTEDPPLTPPPFEGPAPAPQAPAAGPRRPGPEDSGPGGSDSRDNGSRSSTPQDSSPGGTSLRKAPPDDIPPEAVPPTPDGPPEGTRAAEAPDAGRPAAAEAADAPGDAPTDKKVL
;
A
#
# COMPACT_ATOMS: atom_id res chain seq x y z
N MET A 1 -21.53 -26.17 0.18
CA MET A 1 -20.62 -25.01 0.22
C MET A 1 -21.02 -24.14 -0.95
N PRO A 2 -21.36 -22.86 -0.76
CA PRO A 2 -21.63 -21.99 -1.88
C PRO A 2 -20.33 -21.73 -2.64
N VAL A 3 -20.41 -21.91 -3.97
CA VAL A 3 -19.33 -21.70 -4.92
C VAL A 3 -19.94 -20.89 -6.06
N TRP A 4 -19.30 -19.78 -6.43
CA TRP A 4 -19.68 -18.95 -7.55
C TRP A 4 -18.53 -18.94 -8.56
N SER A 5 -18.86 -18.97 -9.85
CA SER A 5 -17.91 -18.91 -10.96
C SER A 5 -18.17 -17.63 -11.73
N VAL A 6 -17.43 -16.58 -11.42
CA VAL A 6 -17.60 -15.26 -12.01
C VAL A 6 -16.91 -15.24 -13.37
N THR A 7 -17.67 -15.08 -14.45
CA THR A 7 -17.15 -14.95 -15.84
C THR A 7 -17.39 -13.58 -16.46
N GLU A 8 -18.24 -12.76 -15.84
CA GLU A 8 -18.63 -11.42 -16.27
C GLU A 8 -18.65 -10.50 -15.02
N PRO A 9 -18.70 -9.17 -15.17
CA PRO A 9 -18.78 -8.27 -14.01
C PRO A 9 -19.99 -8.56 -13.10
N GLU A 10 -19.73 -8.88 -11.84
CA GLU A 10 -20.73 -9.39 -10.89
C GLU A 10 -20.57 -8.74 -9.50
N LYS A 11 -21.67 -8.66 -8.75
CA LYS A 11 -21.70 -8.22 -7.35
C LYS A 11 -22.29 -9.34 -6.49
N LEU A 12 -21.51 -9.80 -5.51
CA LEU A 12 -21.86 -10.84 -4.56
C LEU A 12 -21.94 -10.25 -3.15
N THR A 13 -23.01 -10.57 -2.42
CA THR A 13 -23.22 -10.18 -1.01
C THR A 13 -23.27 -11.45 -0.17
N PHE A 14 -22.63 -11.44 0.99
CA PHE A 14 -22.55 -12.62 1.85
C PHE A 14 -23.31 -12.38 3.17
N ASP A 15 -24.30 -13.22 3.47
CA ASP A 15 -25.12 -13.12 4.67
C ASP A 15 -24.41 -13.61 5.95
N THR A 16 -23.25 -14.25 5.79
CA THR A 16 -22.44 -14.73 6.93
C THR A 16 -21.13 -13.95 7.05
N PRO A 17 -20.73 -13.57 8.28
CA PRO A 17 -19.48 -12.84 8.51
C PRO A 17 -18.25 -13.59 8.01
N VAL A 18 -17.27 -12.84 7.49
CA VAL A 18 -16.00 -13.37 7.00
C VAL A 18 -14.90 -13.05 8.00
N ALA A 19 -14.37 -14.07 8.66
CA ALA A 19 -13.24 -13.99 9.58
C ALA A 19 -11.89 -14.06 8.86
N SER A 20 -11.84 -14.67 7.65
CA SER A 20 -10.62 -14.80 6.85
C SER A 20 -10.90 -14.57 5.37
N LEU A 21 -10.18 -13.65 4.75
CA LEU A 21 -10.23 -13.36 3.31
C LEU A 21 -8.94 -13.85 2.65
N HIS A 22 -9.08 -14.61 1.56
CA HIS A 22 -7.97 -15.08 0.74
C HIS A 22 -8.21 -14.69 -0.72
N VAL A 23 -7.39 -13.79 -1.27
CA VAL A 23 -7.48 -13.34 -2.67
C VAL A 23 -6.26 -13.81 -3.44
N ARG A 24 -6.48 -14.38 -4.63
CA ARG A 24 -5.42 -14.68 -5.61
C ARG A 24 -5.83 -14.28 -7.01
N THR A 25 -5.20 -13.23 -7.53
CA THR A 25 -5.44 -12.71 -8.88
C THR A 25 -4.12 -12.51 -9.62
N ALA A 26 -4.21 -12.42 -10.94
CA ALA A 26 -3.10 -12.11 -11.82
C ALA A 26 -3.56 -11.01 -12.78
N ASN A 27 -2.75 -9.97 -12.91
CA ASN A 27 -3.05 -8.69 -13.56
C ASN A 27 -4.32 -7.98 -13.03
N GLY A 28 -4.49 -6.71 -13.41
CA GLY A 28 -5.59 -5.89 -12.91
C GLY A 28 -5.32 -5.33 -11.50
N THR A 29 -6.33 -5.38 -10.61
CA THR A 29 -6.24 -4.73 -9.29
C THR A 29 -7.11 -5.44 -8.25
N VAL A 30 -6.61 -5.52 -7.02
CA VAL A 30 -7.34 -6.00 -5.83
C VAL A 30 -7.48 -4.86 -4.84
N ASN A 31 -8.70 -4.42 -4.57
CA ASN A 31 -9.03 -3.48 -3.52
C ASN A 31 -9.68 -4.24 -2.36
N VAL A 32 -9.18 -4.07 -1.14
CA VAL A 32 -9.79 -4.60 0.08
C VAL A 32 -9.99 -3.44 1.06
N VAL A 33 -11.22 -3.27 1.53
CA VAL A 33 -11.61 -2.21 2.45
C VAL A 33 -12.23 -2.85 3.70
N GLY A 34 -11.66 -2.55 4.85
CA GLY A 34 -12.24 -2.83 6.15
C GLY A 34 -13.46 -1.93 6.40
N THR A 35 -14.54 -2.51 6.89
CA THR A 35 -15.81 -1.83 7.13
C THR A 35 -16.42 -2.28 8.46
N ASP A 36 -17.10 -1.35 9.14
CA ASP A 36 -17.88 -1.64 10.34
C ASP A 36 -19.22 -2.33 10.00
N ASP A 37 -19.64 -2.34 8.72
CA ASP A 37 -20.82 -3.11 8.31
C ASP A 37 -20.53 -4.61 8.18
N GLY A 38 -21.25 -5.40 8.98
CA GLY A 38 -20.97 -6.83 9.19
C GLY A 38 -21.28 -7.77 8.01
N SER A 39 -21.72 -7.24 6.87
CA SER A 39 -22.08 -7.98 5.65
C SER A 39 -20.98 -7.83 4.59
N PRO A 40 -20.15 -8.86 4.38
CA PRO A 40 -19.09 -8.82 3.37
C PRO A 40 -19.68 -8.65 1.96
N ARG A 41 -18.97 -7.91 1.11
CA ARG A 41 -19.36 -7.64 -0.27
C ARG A 41 -18.15 -7.83 -1.19
N LEU A 42 -18.40 -8.44 -2.34
CA LEU A 42 -17.43 -8.64 -3.41
C LEU A 42 -18.00 -8.06 -4.70
N GLN A 43 -17.25 -7.20 -5.36
CA GLN A 43 -17.52 -6.72 -6.69
C GLN A 43 -16.36 -7.10 -7.61
N VAL A 44 -16.66 -7.79 -8.71
CA VAL A 44 -15.76 -7.90 -9.85
C VAL A 44 -16.29 -6.91 -10.90
N SER A 45 -15.57 -5.82 -11.13
CA SER A 45 -16.01 -4.79 -12.09
C SER A 45 -15.52 -5.07 -13.51
N GLU A 46 -14.39 -5.75 -13.64
CA GLU A 46 -13.78 -6.15 -14.90
C GLU A 46 -13.20 -7.55 -14.71
N ILE A 47 -13.37 -8.41 -15.73
CA ILE A 47 -12.75 -9.73 -15.79
C ILE A 47 -12.50 -10.11 -17.25
N GLU A 48 -11.29 -10.57 -17.52
CA GLU A 48 -10.90 -11.14 -18.82
C GLU A 48 -10.24 -12.51 -18.60
N GLY A 49 -10.49 -13.44 -19.52
CA GLY A 49 -9.86 -14.75 -19.55
C GLY A 49 -10.65 -15.84 -18.81
N ALA A 50 -10.06 -16.40 -17.74
CA ALA A 50 -10.63 -17.52 -17.00
C ALA A 50 -11.58 -17.04 -15.88
N PRO A 51 -12.57 -17.85 -15.46
CA PRO A 51 -13.46 -17.48 -14.36
C PRO A 51 -12.69 -17.30 -13.04
N LEU A 52 -13.13 -16.31 -12.26
CA LEU A 52 -12.77 -16.22 -10.84
C LEU A 52 -13.70 -17.11 -10.04
N ILE A 53 -13.13 -18.07 -9.31
CA ILE A 53 -13.85 -18.96 -8.41
C ILE A 53 -13.92 -18.29 -7.04
N VAL A 54 -15.14 -18.05 -6.59
CA VAL A 54 -15.44 -17.52 -5.26
C VAL A 54 -16.01 -18.65 -4.42
N THR A 55 -15.49 -18.85 -3.20
CA THR A 55 -16.01 -19.86 -2.27
C THR A 55 -16.14 -19.27 -0.87
N GLN A 56 -17.21 -19.64 -0.16
CA GLN A 56 -17.38 -19.29 1.25
C GLN A 56 -17.54 -20.55 2.08
N GLN A 57 -16.64 -20.78 3.05
CA GLN A 57 -16.67 -21.95 3.93
C GLN A 57 -16.15 -21.59 5.32
N GLY A 58 -16.94 -21.86 6.37
CA GLY A 58 -16.49 -21.74 7.76
C GLY A 58 -15.99 -20.34 8.16
N GLY A 59 -16.56 -19.27 7.58
CA GLY A 59 -16.11 -17.89 7.79
C GLY A 59 -14.88 -17.49 6.95
N ALA A 60 -14.36 -18.38 6.10
CA ALA A 60 -13.35 -18.04 5.09
C ALA A 60 -14.02 -17.71 3.75
N LEU A 61 -13.67 -16.56 3.16
CA LEU A 61 -13.99 -16.18 1.78
C LEU A 61 -12.72 -16.31 0.93
N THR A 62 -12.76 -17.12 -0.12
CA THR A 62 -11.65 -17.26 -1.08
C THR A 62 -12.09 -16.78 -2.45
N VAL A 63 -11.28 -15.93 -3.08
CA VAL A 63 -11.45 -15.44 -4.46
C VAL A 63 -10.18 -15.78 -5.23
N ALA A 64 -10.23 -16.76 -6.14
CA ALA A 64 -9.05 -17.23 -6.86
C ALA A 64 -9.38 -17.79 -8.25
N TYR A 65 -8.43 -17.77 -9.18
CA TYR A 65 -8.52 -18.60 -10.39
C TYR A 65 -8.37 -20.09 -10.05
N GLU A 66 -9.12 -20.95 -10.74
CA GLU A 66 -9.18 -22.40 -10.51
C GLU A 66 -7.80 -23.09 -10.57
N ASP A 67 -6.90 -22.61 -11.44
CA ASP A 67 -5.55 -23.14 -11.66
C ASP A 67 -4.52 -22.79 -10.56
N LEU A 68 -4.89 -22.09 -9.48
CA LEU A 68 -3.95 -21.55 -8.47
C LEU A 68 -3.97 -22.33 -7.13
N PRO A 69 -3.32 -23.51 -7.03
CA PRO A 69 -3.20 -24.23 -5.76
C PRO A 69 -2.34 -23.45 -4.76
N TRP A 70 -2.71 -23.52 -3.47
CA TRP A 70 -2.02 -22.82 -2.38
C TRP A 70 -0.52 -23.18 -2.23
N LYS A 71 -0.12 -24.35 -2.74
CA LYS A 71 1.25 -24.85 -2.69
C LYS A 71 1.98 -24.61 -4.02
N GLY A 72 2.67 -23.47 -4.11
CA GLY A 72 3.75 -23.26 -5.08
C GLY A 72 3.59 -22.04 -6.01
N LEU A 73 4.23 -20.92 -5.64
CA LEU A 73 4.37 -19.72 -6.48
C LEU A 73 5.17 -19.96 -7.77
N LEU A 74 5.96 -21.04 -7.86
CA LEU A 74 6.79 -21.36 -9.05
C LEU A 74 5.98 -21.75 -10.31
N LYS A 75 4.71 -22.15 -10.19
CA LYS A 75 3.89 -22.52 -11.35
C LYS A 75 3.30 -21.33 -12.12
N TRP A 76 3.57 -20.10 -11.69
CA TRP A 76 3.00 -18.89 -12.29
C TRP A 76 3.66 -18.46 -13.62
N LEU A 77 4.86 -18.97 -13.94
CA LEU A 77 5.59 -18.64 -15.18
C LEU A 77 4.98 -19.25 -16.46
N ASP A 78 3.83 -19.92 -16.39
CA ASP A 78 3.19 -20.52 -17.55
C ASP A 78 2.54 -19.46 -18.48
N HIS A 79 2.66 -19.65 -19.79
CA HIS A 79 2.30 -18.68 -20.83
C HIS A 79 0.80 -18.34 -20.88
N LYS A 80 -0.04 -19.07 -20.13
CA LYS A 80 -1.48 -18.83 -19.94
C LYS A 80 -1.80 -17.57 -19.12
N THR A 81 -0.87 -17.03 -18.34
CA THR A 81 -1.13 -15.87 -17.48
C THR A 81 -1.39 -14.58 -18.27
N TRP A 82 -0.83 -14.45 -19.49
CA TRP A 82 -0.87 -13.20 -20.30
C TRP A 82 -2.25 -12.77 -20.84
N ARG A 83 -3.33 -13.48 -20.51
CA ARG A 83 -4.71 -13.16 -20.95
C ARG A 83 -5.73 -13.24 -19.82
N ARG A 84 -5.28 -13.10 -18.57
CA ARG A 84 -6.14 -13.07 -17.38
C ARG A 84 -5.94 -11.73 -16.69
N SER A 85 -7.02 -11.01 -16.45
CA SER A 85 -7.03 -9.74 -15.70
C SER A 85 -8.34 -9.67 -14.93
N ALA A 86 -8.32 -9.10 -13.73
CA ALA A 86 -9.55 -8.80 -13.00
C ALA A 86 -9.39 -7.57 -12.11
N VAL A 87 -10.45 -6.76 -12.04
CA VAL A 87 -10.57 -5.68 -11.05
C VAL A 87 -11.56 -6.14 -10.00
N VAL A 88 -11.03 -6.45 -8.82
CA VAL A 88 -11.74 -7.06 -7.70
C VAL A 88 -11.77 -6.08 -6.54
N SER A 89 -12.95 -5.77 -6.02
CA SER A 89 -13.13 -4.91 -4.85
C SER A 89 -13.92 -5.63 -3.77
N LEU A 90 -13.37 -5.69 -2.56
CA LEU A 90 -13.96 -6.37 -1.41
C LEU A 90 -14.17 -5.40 -0.26
N ALA A 91 -15.36 -5.43 0.34
CA ALA A 91 -15.62 -4.86 1.65
C ALA A 91 -15.77 -6.03 2.64
N VAL A 92 -14.97 -6.02 3.71
CA VAL A 92 -14.97 -7.06 4.75
C VAL A 92 -14.92 -6.42 6.14
N PRO A 93 -15.40 -7.09 7.21
CA PRO A 93 -15.25 -6.59 8.58
C PRO A 93 -13.81 -6.17 8.91
N THR A 94 -13.63 -5.07 9.64
CA THR A 94 -12.29 -4.55 10.01
C THR A 94 -11.38 -5.61 10.65
N GLY A 95 -11.94 -6.46 11.52
CA GLY A 95 -11.22 -7.57 12.17
C GLY A 95 -10.89 -8.80 11.29
N THR A 96 -11.26 -8.81 10.01
CA THR A 96 -10.98 -9.93 9.08
C THR A 96 -9.48 -10.12 8.89
N ARG A 97 -9.00 -11.37 8.99
CA ARG A 97 -7.63 -11.72 8.55
C ARG A 97 -7.58 -11.67 7.02
N VAL A 98 -6.64 -10.92 6.44
CA VAL A 98 -6.51 -10.77 4.99
C VAL A 98 -5.22 -11.43 4.49
N GLU A 99 -5.32 -12.31 3.49
CA GLU A 99 -4.18 -12.80 2.71
C GLU A 99 -4.40 -12.51 1.22
N VAL A 100 -3.51 -11.71 0.62
CA VAL A 100 -3.58 -11.30 -0.79
C VAL A 100 -2.34 -11.79 -1.52
N GLY A 101 -2.53 -12.64 -2.53
CA GLY A 101 -1.49 -13.09 -3.45
C GLY A 101 -1.74 -12.49 -4.83
N VAL A 102 -1.02 -11.43 -5.19
CA VAL A 102 -1.15 -10.75 -6.49
C VAL A 102 0.06 -10.97 -7.37
N VAL A 103 -0.16 -10.95 -8.68
CA VAL A 103 0.90 -11.21 -9.65
C VAL A 103 0.67 -10.45 -10.95
N GLY A 104 1.44 -9.39 -11.18
CA GLY A 104 1.18 -8.40 -12.23
C GLY A 104 0.01 -7.46 -11.90
N ALA A 105 -0.58 -7.56 -10.71
CA ALA A 105 -1.75 -6.80 -10.28
C ALA A 105 -1.41 -5.85 -9.13
N GLY A 106 -2.01 -4.66 -9.11
CA GLY A 106 -1.94 -3.77 -7.96
C GLY A 106 -2.78 -4.30 -6.79
N ALA A 107 -2.37 -4.00 -5.56
CA ALA A 107 -3.12 -4.33 -4.35
C ALA A 107 -3.29 -3.11 -3.45
N VAL A 108 -4.53 -2.70 -3.17
CA VAL A 108 -4.86 -1.65 -2.20
C VAL A 108 -5.60 -2.29 -1.04
N ILE A 109 -5.08 -2.17 0.17
CA ILE A 109 -5.69 -2.74 1.39
C ILE A 109 -5.80 -1.64 2.44
N SER A 110 -7.02 -1.35 2.88
CA SER A 110 -7.30 -0.26 3.81
C SER A 110 -8.21 -0.65 4.97
N GLY A 111 -7.99 -0.03 6.15
CA GLY A 111 -8.92 -0.10 7.29
C GLY A 111 -9.01 -1.47 7.99
N ILE A 112 -8.00 -2.32 7.88
CA ILE A 112 -8.00 -3.68 8.47
C ILE A 112 -7.26 -3.69 9.82
N GLU A 113 -7.98 -4.10 10.86
CA GLU A 113 -7.49 -4.37 12.21
C GLU A 113 -7.01 -5.83 12.37
N GLY A 114 -7.50 -6.73 11.51
CA GLY A 114 -7.01 -8.10 11.42
C GLY A 114 -5.56 -8.19 10.92
N ARG A 115 -4.97 -9.38 11.05
CA ARG A 115 -3.65 -9.66 10.46
C ARG A 115 -3.74 -9.58 8.94
N THR A 116 -2.83 -8.83 8.32
CA THR A 116 -2.72 -8.69 6.86
C THR A 116 -1.43 -9.33 6.35
N GLU A 117 -1.53 -10.17 5.32
CA GLU A 117 -0.39 -10.80 4.65
C GLU A 117 -0.48 -10.59 3.13
N VAL A 118 0.51 -9.93 2.52
CA VAL A 118 0.56 -9.65 1.08
C VAL A 118 1.77 -10.32 0.46
N LYS A 119 1.54 -11.03 -0.65
CA LYS A 119 2.55 -11.64 -1.50
C LYS A 119 2.38 -11.09 -2.92
N SER A 120 3.32 -10.27 -3.36
CA SER A 120 3.41 -9.80 -4.74
C SER A 120 4.64 -10.42 -5.43
N VAL A 121 4.61 -10.51 -6.76
CA VAL A 121 5.84 -10.68 -7.55
C VAL A 121 6.10 -9.39 -8.31
N SER A 122 5.08 -8.89 -9.01
CA SER A 122 5.06 -7.59 -9.67
C SER A 122 3.68 -6.94 -9.49
N GLY A 123 3.64 -5.61 -9.54
CA GLY A 123 2.47 -4.82 -9.17
C GLY A 123 2.62 -4.23 -7.76
N ASP A 124 2.35 -2.92 -7.65
CA ASP A 124 2.55 -2.15 -6.43
C ASP A 124 1.47 -2.46 -5.38
N THR A 125 1.83 -2.30 -4.11
CA THR A 125 0.95 -2.54 -2.96
C THR A 125 0.82 -1.27 -2.12
N THR A 126 -0.40 -0.76 -1.96
CA THR A 126 -0.71 0.36 -1.07
C THR A 126 -1.47 -0.15 0.15
N LEU A 127 -0.98 0.19 1.33
CA LEU A 127 -1.51 -0.21 2.63
C LEU A 127 -1.89 1.05 3.42
N VAL A 128 -3.14 1.18 3.87
CA VAL A 128 -3.64 2.42 4.50
C VAL A 128 -4.43 2.14 5.77
N GLY A 129 -4.03 2.70 6.91
CA GLY A 129 -4.80 2.59 8.15
C GLY A 129 -4.90 1.13 8.63
N LEU A 130 -3.75 0.48 8.85
CA LEU A 130 -3.66 -0.91 9.29
C LEU A 130 -3.13 -1.00 10.72
N SER A 131 -3.95 -1.50 11.65
CA SER A 131 -3.59 -1.65 13.07
C SER A 131 -3.22 -3.09 13.46
N GLY A 132 -3.64 -4.09 12.68
CA GLY A 132 -3.22 -5.47 12.85
C GLY A 132 -1.79 -5.74 12.36
N PRO A 133 -1.15 -6.86 12.74
CA PRO A 133 0.18 -7.22 12.26
C PRO A 133 0.21 -7.39 10.73
N VAL A 134 1.14 -6.72 10.07
CA VAL A 134 1.28 -6.68 8.60
C VAL A 134 2.54 -7.42 8.17
N ARG A 135 2.40 -8.36 7.23
CA ARG A 135 3.55 -9.00 6.56
C ARG A 135 3.46 -8.82 5.05
N THR A 136 4.44 -8.14 4.46
CA THR A 136 4.56 -8.00 3.01
C THR A 136 5.78 -8.77 2.48
N SER A 137 5.64 -9.32 1.29
CA SER A 137 6.72 -9.97 0.55
C SER A 137 6.53 -9.70 -0.93
N THR A 138 7.50 -9.03 -1.56
CA THR A 138 7.47 -8.64 -2.96
C THR A 138 8.75 -9.10 -3.67
N VAL A 139 8.72 -9.21 -5.00
CA VAL A 139 9.94 -9.37 -5.80
C VAL A 139 10.34 -8.02 -6.38
N SER A 140 9.49 -7.39 -7.20
CA SER A 140 9.79 -6.11 -7.85
C SER A 140 8.69 -5.05 -7.78
N GLY A 141 7.53 -5.34 -7.18
CA GLY A 141 6.49 -4.32 -6.92
C GLY A 141 6.83 -3.49 -5.67
N ASN A 142 6.55 -2.19 -5.71
CA ASN A 142 6.81 -1.28 -4.60
C ASN A 142 5.74 -1.44 -3.51
N VAL A 143 6.07 -1.07 -2.27
CA VAL A 143 5.12 -1.07 -1.14
C VAL A 143 5.06 0.32 -0.53
N GLU A 144 3.87 0.91 -0.53
CA GLU A 144 3.55 2.13 0.20
C GLU A 144 2.68 1.78 1.41
N ALA A 145 3.08 2.25 2.60
CA ALA A 145 2.43 1.95 3.87
C ALA A 145 2.16 3.25 4.64
N GLN A 146 0.91 3.70 4.59
CA GLN A 146 0.43 4.90 5.26
C GLN A 146 -0.40 4.55 6.50
N ASP A 147 -0.15 5.23 7.63
CA ASP A 147 -0.91 5.02 8.88
C ASP A 147 -0.96 3.54 9.31
N VAL A 148 0.20 2.87 9.21
CA VAL A 148 0.36 1.49 9.70
C VAL A 148 0.82 1.55 11.15
N THR A 149 -0.09 1.17 12.05
CA THR A 149 0.08 1.19 13.51
C THR A 149 0.31 -0.20 14.10
N GLY A 150 0.09 -1.26 13.31
CA GLY A 150 0.52 -2.62 13.65
C GLY A 150 2.01 -2.87 13.42
N ASP A 151 2.49 -4.04 13.84
CA ASP A 151 3.87 -4.47 13.55
C ASP A 151 4.03 -4.76 12.05
N LEU A 152 4.94 -4.06 11.36
CA LEU A 152 5.21 -4.22 9.92
C LEU A 152 6.47 -5.06 9.67
N LEU A 153 6.32 -6.14 8.90
CA LEU A 153 7.41 -6.96 8.37
C LEU A 153 7.40 -6.95 6.84
N PHE A 154 8.33 -6.21 6.24
CA PHE A 154 8.56 -6.12 4.79
C PHE A 154 9.76 -6.96 4.35
N ASN A 155 9.61 -7.67 3.23
CA ASN A 155 10.68 -8.43 2.59
C ASN A 155 10.61 -8.16 1.08
N SER A 156 11.73 -7.84 0.45
CA SER A 156 11.79 -7.51 -0.99
C SER A 156 13.06 -8.04 -1.65
N VAL A 157 13.03 -8.17 -2.97
CA VAL A 157 14.23 -8.38 -3.78
C VAL A 157 14.67 -7.07 -4.42
N SER A 158 13.79 -6.34 -5.08
CA SER A 158 14.11 -5.09 -5.78
C SER A 158 13.01 -4.03 -5.80
N GLY A 159 11.91 -4.21 -5.07
CA GLY A 159 10.86 -3.20 -4.90
C GLY A 159 11.15 -2.27 -3.73
N ASP A 160 10.81 -0.98 -3.88
CA ASP A 160 11.00 0.05 -2.86
C ASP A 160 9.97 -0.09 -1.71
N LEU A 161 10.33 0.39 -0.52
CA LEU A 161 9.42 0.57 0.61
C LEU A 161 9.33 2.05 1.00
N THR A 162 8.12 2.59 1.04
CA THR A 162 7.82 3.90 1.63
C THR A 162 6.83 3.71 2.78
N VAL A 163 7.23 4.08 4.00
CA VAL A 163 6.34 4.15 5.17
C VAL A 163 6.10 5.61 5.51
N VAL A 164 4.83 6.02 5.59
CA VAL A 164 4.40 7.38 5.94
C VAL A 164 3.50 7.33 7.18
N ASP A 165 3.81 8.16 8.17
CA ASP A 165 3.07 8.21 9.45
C ASP A 165 2.95 6.85 10.14
N GLY A 166 3.99 6.01 10.02
CA GLY A 166 4.07 4.76 10.77
C GLY A 166 4.18 5.05 12.27
N ALA A 167 3.14 4.72 13.04
CA ALA A 167 3.12 4.83 14.51
C ALA A 167 3.28 3.47 15.22
N GLY A 168 3.47 2.39 14.45
CA GLY A 168 3.57 1.04 14.97
C GLY A 168 4.81 0.76 15.82
N ALA A 169 4.65 -0.16 16.77
CA ALA A 169 5.69 -0.51 17.74
C ALA A 169 6.94 -1.15 17.09
N SER A 170 6.79 -1.79 15.93
CA SER A 170 7.89 -2.43 15.22
C SER A 170 7.79 -2.29 13.69
N VAL A 171 8.85 -1.78 13.06
CA VAL A 171 9.05 -1.80 11.60
C VAL A 171 10.32 -2.59 11.29
N ARG A 172 10.16 -3.72 10.60
CA ARG A 172 11.28 -4.55 10.11
C ARG A 172 11.22 -4.63 8.59
N ALA A 173 12.28 -4.19 7.93
CA ALA A 173 12.38 -4.20 6.46
C ALA A 173 13.67 -4.89 6.03
N GLU A 174 13.56 -5.91 5.18
CA GLU A 174 14.68 -6.62 4.59
C GLU A 174 14.60 -6.56 3.06
N SER A 175 15.64 -6.06 2.38
CA SER A 175 15.73 -6.03 0.92
C SER A 175 17.13 -6.37 0.40
N VAL A 176 17.22 -6.68 -0.91
CA VAL A 176 18.48 -6.85 -1.64
C VAL A 176 18.80 -5.60 -2.46
N SER A 177 17.83 -5.07 -3.19
CA SER A 177 17.89 -3.77 -3.85
C SER A 177 16.60 -2.97 -3.65
N GLY A 178 16.62 -1.70 -4.05
CA GLY A 178 15.56 -0.74 -3.82
C GLY A 178 15.86 0.20 -2.64
N SER A 179 15.05 1.24 -2.53
CA SER A 179 15.12 2.29 -1.51
C SER A 179 14.14 1.99 -0.38
N VAL A 180 14.54 2.27 0.86
CA VAL A 180 13.69 2.14 2.05
C VAL A 180 13.58 3.50 2.71
N ILE A 181 12.40 4.11 2.57
CA ILE A 181 12.02 5.38 3.20
C ILE A 181 11.08 5.06 4.37
N VAL A 182 11.46 5.46 5.59
CA VAL A 182 10.62 5.29 6.79
C VAL A 182 10.44 6.64 7.46
N ASP A 183 9.22 7.17 7.39
CA ASP A 183 8.81 8.35 8.12
C ASP A 183 7.90 7.96 9.29
N LEU A 184 8.42 8.14 10.51
CA LEU A 184 7.70 7.81 11.73
C LEU A 184 6.82 9.00 12.16
N ALA A 185 5.63 8.69 12.66
CA ALA A 185 4.70 9.69 13.19
C ALA A 185 5.28 10.38 14.44
N SER A 186 4.82 11.60 14.75
CA SER A 186 5.29 12.38 15.92
C SER A 186 4.78 11.88 17.27
N ALA A 187 4.04 10.78 17.30
CA ALA A 187 3.73 10.07 18.53
C ALA A 187 5.03 9.38 19.03
N SER A 188 5.79 10.07 19.90
CA SER A 188 7.03 9.55 20.52
C SER A 188 6.83 8.32 21.43
N VAL A 189 5.61 7.79 21.46
CA VAL A 189 5.16 6.57 22.12
C VAL A 189 4.10 5.98 21.18
N SER A 190 4.17 4.69 20.82
CA SER A 190 3.06 4.05 20.10
C SER A 190 1.77 4.17 20.92
N PRO A 191 0.56 4.12 20.31
CA PRO A 191 -0.71 4.35 21.02
C PRO A 191 -0.96 3.46 22.26
N ASP A 192 -0.21 2.38 22.37
CA ASP A 192 -0.24 1.34 23.40
C ASP A 192 0.90 1.44 24.45
N GLY A 193 1.72 2.49 24.41
CA GLY A 193 2.86 2.64 25.33
C GLY A 193 4.14 1.93 24.90
N ARG A 194 4.17 1.21 23.77
CA ARG A 194 5.36 0.46 23.35
C ARG A 194 6.45 1.38 22.79
N ALA A 195 7.70 0.99 23.06
CA ALA A 195 8.89 1.63 22.53
C ALA A 195 9.12 1.21 21.06
N THR A 196 9.33 2.18 20.18
CA THR A 196 9.47 1.94 18.73
C THR A 196 10.76 1.18 18.39
N HIS A 197 10.62 0.07 17.68
CA HIS A 197 11.71 -0.74 17.15
C HIS A 197 11.76 -0.64 15.62
N VAL A 198 12.81 -0.03 15.07
CA VAL A 198 13.05 0.01 13.62
C VAL A 198 14.28 -0.82 13.29
N SER A 199 14.15 -1.78 12.37
CA SER A 199 15.24 -2.63 11.90
C SER A 199 15.19 -2.74 10.37
N VAL A 200 16.00 -1.92 9.69
CA VAL A 200 16.17 -1.95 8.23
C VAL A 200 17.48 -2.64 7.87
N SER A 201 17.42 -3.65 6.99
CA SER A 201 18.58 -4.30 6.39
C SER A 201 18.43 -4.31 4.88
N ASN A 202 19.40 -3.72 4.17
CA ASN A 202 19.47 -3.73 2.72
C ASN A 202 20.84 -4.27 2.27
N VAL A 203 20.99 -4.68 1.02
CA VAL A 203 22.32 -4.94 0.43
C VAL A 203 22.75 -3.73 -0.40
N SER A 204 21.85 -3.20 -1.24
CA SER A 204 22.13 -2.10 -2.17
C SER A 204 20.93 -1.14 -2.26
N GLY A 205 21.19 0.16 -2.36
CA GLY A 205 20.13 1.16 -2.37
C GLY A 205 19.92 1.84 -1.02
N GLU A 206 19.17 2.93 -1.08
CA GLU A 206 19.19 4.01 -0.09
C GLU A 206 18.29 3.72 1.12
N ILE A 207 18.75 4.04 2.32
CA ILE A 207 17.93 3.97 3.53
C ILE A 207 17.75 5.39 4.09
N ALA A 208 16.54 5.95 3.97
CA ALA A 208 16.19 7.24 4.55
C ALA A 208 15.21 7.04 5.71
N ILE A 209 15.62 7.40 6.93
CA ILE A 209 14.73 7.32 8.10
C ILE A 209 14.54 8.72 8.68
N ARG A 210 13.28 9.18 8.71
CA ARG A 210 12.86 10.43 9.33
C ARG A 210 12.26 10.12 10.70
N LEU A 211 12.95 10.57 11.74
CA LEU A 211 12.53 10.41 13.14
C LEU A 211 11.79 11.66 13.62
N PRO A 212 10.80 11.52 14.51
CA PRO A 212 10.17 12.67 15.15
C PRO A 212 11.15 13.43 16.04
N HIS A 213 10.82 14.68 16.39
CA HIS A 213 11.58 15.46 17.36
C HIS A 213 10.64 15.87 18.51
N PRO A 214 10.99 15.59 19.78
CA PRO A 214 12.12 14.79 20.25
C PRO A 214 11.97 13.29 19.90
N ALA A 215 13.12 12.63 19.66
CA ALA A 215 13.22 11.18 19.45
C ALA A 215 13.74 10.48 20.71
N ASP A 216 13.24 9.26 20.97
CA ASP A 216 13.66 8.42 22.10
C ASP A 216 14.12 7.03 21.63
N ALA A 217 15.36 6.93 21.13
CA ALA A 217 15.90 5.69 20.57
C ALA A 217 17.42 5.53 20.73
N ARG A 218 17.88 4.30 20.92
CA ARG A 218 19.28 3.91 20.68
C ARG A 218 19.48 3.72 19.18
N VAL A 219 20.45 4.42 18.59
CA VAL A 219 20.70 4.42 17.15
C VAL A 219 21.98 3.66 16.83
N GLU A 220 21.88 2.69 15.92
CA GLU A 220 23.00 2.03 15.27
C GLU A 220 22.74 1.97 13.75
N ALA A 221 23.44 2.77 12.96
CA ALA A 221 23.36 2.73 11.51
C ALA A 221 24.73 2.49 10.88
N ASN A 222 24.84 1.62 9.87
CA ASN A 222 26.11 1.26 9.26
C ASN A 222 26.01 0.98 7.74
N THR A 223 26.99 1.47 6.98
CA THR A 223 27.21 1.11 5.57
C THR A 223 28.65 0.65 5.36
N ALA A 224 28.88 -0.33 4.48
CA ALA A 224 30.22 -0.87 4.24
C ALA A 224 31.04 -0.02 3.24
N SER A 225 30.40 0.56 2.23
CA SER A 225 31.06 1.43 1.23
C SER A 225 30.27 2.68 0.83
N GLY A 226 29.03 2.84 1.29
CA GLY A 226 28.17 3.97 0.92
C GLY A 226 28.43 5.26 1.71
N THR A 227 27.56 6.25 1.50
CA THR A 227 27.62 7.52 2.24
C THR A 227 26.69 7.51 3.46
N VAL A 228 26.89 8.48 4.35
CA VAL A 228 26.09 8.59 5.58
C VAL A 228 25.81 10.07 5.84
N SER A 229 24.53 10.42 5.95
CA SER A 229 24.05 11.72 6.38
C SER A 229 23.33 11.60 7.71
N ASN A 230 23.61 12.51 8.63
CA ASN A 230 23.06 12.51 9.97
C ASN A 230 22.66 13.93 10.36
N ALA A 231 21.37 14.14 10.61
CA ALA A 231 20.85 15.43 11.06
C ALA A 231 20.93 15.64 12.58
N PHE A 232 21.36 14.65 13.38
CA PHE A 232 21.33 14.70 14.85
C PHE A 232 22.70 14.96 15.47
N GLU A 233 22.85 16.03 16.25
CA GLU A 233 24.12 16.41 16.90
C GLU A 233 24.55 15.43 18.00
N ASP A 234 23.60 14.79 18.69
CA ASP A 234 23.85 13.79 19.73
C ASP A 234 24.39 12.45 19.19
N LEU A 235 24.37 12.24 17.87
CA LEU A 235 24.81 11.01 17.22
C LEU A 235 26.23 11.14 16.68
N ARG A 236 27.09 10.20 17.08
CA ARG A 236 28.49 10.14 16.67
C ARG A 236 28.60 9.41 15.33
N VAL A 237 29.12 10.12 14.32
CA VAL A 237 29.52 9.54 13.04
C VAL A 237 30.99 9.11 13.11
N SER A 238 31.29 7.90 12.66
CA SER A 238 32.62 7.29 12.70
C SER A 238 32.91 6.52 11.39
N GLY A 239 34.20 6.32 11.09
CA GLY A 239 34.66 5.74 9.83
C GLY A 239 35.03 6.82 8.79
N GLN A 240 36.32 7.14 8.68
CA GLN A 240 36.82 8.10 7.69
C GLN A 240 37.19 7.43 6.36
N TRP A 241 37.62 6.16 6.37
CA TRP A 241 37.91 5.34 5.19
C TRP A 241 37.19 3.99 5.30
N GLY A 242 36.56 3.54 4.21
CA GLY A 242 35.77 2.31 4.18
C GLY A 242 34.41 2.46 4.86
N SER A 243 34.09 1.53 5.77
CA SER A 243 32.78 1.46 6.41
C SER A 243 32.49 2.66 7.31
N LYS A 244 31.26 3.16 7.23
CA LYS A 244 30.77 4.31 8.00
C LYS A 244 29.72 3.85 8.99
N LYS A 245 29.75 4.40 10.20
CA LYS A 245 28.82 4.05 11.28
C LYS A 245 28.34 5.27 12.05
N ILE A 246 27.02 5.40 12.21
CA ILE A 246 26.38 6.27 13.19
C ILE A 246 26.10 5.45 14.45
N THR A 247 26.49 5.96 15.61
CA THR A 247 26.04 5.42 16.90
C THR A 247 25.67 6.53 17.87
N GLY A 248 24.67 6.29 18.69
CA GLY A 248 24.33 7.19 19.78
C GLY A 248 23.00 6.84 20.44
N ARG A 249 22.51 7.77 21.25
CA ARG A 249 21.25 7.64 21.97
C ARG A 249 20.53 8.98 21.95
N LEU A 250 19.34 8.99 21.37
CA LEU A 250 18.40 10.10 21.41
C LEU A 250 17.47 9.88 22.61
N GLY A 251 17.22 10.94 23.39
CA GLY A 251 16.35 10.86 24.58
C GLY A 251 16.84 9.89 25.65
N ALA A 252 15.91 9.13 26.24
CA ALA A 252 16.22 8.10 27.23
C ALA A 252 16.87 6.85 26.59
N GLY A 253 16.67 6.64 25.28
CA GLY A 253 17.01 5.46 24.53
C GLY A 253 16.04 4.30 24.75
N ASN A 254 14.73 4.55 24.92
CA ASN A 254 13.75 3.48 25.12
C ASN A 254 13.54 2.65 23.85
N GLY A 255 13.35 3.31 22.71
CA GLY A 255 13.30 2.65 21.39
C GLY A 255 14.66 2.20 20.88
N THR A 256 14.67 1.56 19.73
CA THR A 256 15.90 1.16 19.02
C THR A 256 15.73 1.35 17.52
N LEU A 257 16.68 2.02 16.88
CA LEU A 257 16.79 2.12 15.44
C LEU A 257 18.08 1.43 14.98
N LYS A 258 17.92 0.42 14.13
CA LYS A 258 19.00 -0.26 13.43
C LYS A 258 18.82 -0.11 11.92
N ALA A 259 19.87 0.37 11.24
CA ALA A 259 19.88 0.49 9.78
C ALA A 259 21.21 -0.03 9.22
N SER A 260 21.17 -1.09 8.41
CA SER A 260 22.37 -1.68 7.83
C SER A 260 22.24 -1.78 6.31
N THR A 261 23.25 -1.34 5.57
CA THR A 261 23.38 -1.56 4.12
C THR A 261 24.83 -1.92 3.77
N VAL A 262 25.07 -2.51 2.59
CA VAL A 262 26.44 -2.81 2.13
C VAL A 262 26.96 -1.66 1.27
N SER A 263 26.29 -1.37 0.15
CA SER A 263 26.74 -0.38 -0.84
C SER A 263 25.90 0.91 -0.89
N GLY A 264 24.69 0.91 -0.35
CA GLY A 264 23.82 2.09 -0.34
C GLY A 264 24.20 3.13 0.70
N SER A 265 23.63 4.33 0.61
CA SER A 265 23.78 5.35 1.64
C SER A 265 22.68 5.27 2.71
N ILE A 266 22.95 5.91 3.86
CA ILE A 266 21.99 6.03 4.95
C ILE A 266 21.81 7.52 5.28
N ALA A 267 20.56 7.99 5.32
CA ALA A 267 20.19 9.32 5.77
C ALA A 267 19.30 9.23 7.01
N LEU A 268 19.76 9.78 8.14
CA LEU A 268 18.93 10.01 9.32
C LEU A 268 18.51 11.47 9.38
N LEU A 269 17.20 11.72 9.24
CA LEU A 269 16.62 13.05 9.13
C LEU A 269 15.75 13.38 10.35
N ARG A 270 15.70 14.66 10.75
CA ARG A 270 14.71 15.15 11.71
C ARG A 270 13.39 15.42 10.99
N ARG A 271 12.27 15.00 11.57
CA ARG A 271 10.94 15.53 11.23
C ARG A 271 10.82 16.92 11.88
N PRO A 272 10.42 17.98 11.15
CA PRO A 272 10.06 19.25 11.77
C PRO A 272 8.90 19.04 12.76
N HIS A 273 8.87 19.81 13.84
CA HIS A 273 7.70 19.85 14.71
C HIS A 273 6.48 20.31 13.91
N THR A 274 5.40 19.55 13.94
CA THR A 274 4.08 20.02 13.48
C THR A 274 3.39 20.74 14.64
N GLU A 275 3.99 21.82 15.11
CA GLU A 275 3.31 22.85 15.90
C GLU A 275 2.95 24.00 14.97
N ASP A 276 1.83 23.83 14.29
CA ASP A 276 0.88 24.89 13.96
C ASP A 276 -0.38 24.22 13.39
N PRO A 277 -1.52 24.20 14.11
CA PRO A 277 -2.80 24.01 13.42
C PRO A 277 -2.97 25.14 12.40
N PRO A 278 -3.67 24.93 11.27
CA PRO A 278 -3.92 26.00 10.32
C PRO A 278 -4.55 27.18 11.07
N LEU A 279 -3.86 28.32 11.07
CA LEU A 279 -4.26 29.54 11.76
C LEU A 279 -5.74 29.77 11.48
N THR A 280 -6.58 29.54 12.48
CA THR A 280 -8.01 29.83 12.36
C THR A 280 -8.08 31.34 12.13
N PRO A 281 -8.54 31.83 10.96
CA PRO A 281 -8.65 33.27 10.76
C PRO A 281 -9.51 33.82 11.90
N PRO A 282 -9.11 34.93 12.53
CA PRO A 282 -9.87 35.48 13.65
C PRO A 282 -11.34 35.62 13.23
N PRO A 283 -12.30 35.24 14.09
CA PRO A 283 -13.71 35.31 13.73
C PRO A 283 -14.02 36.71 13.25
N PHE A 284 -14.56 36.81 12.04
CA PHE A 284 -14.83 38.09 11.40
C PHE A 284 -15.87 38.82 12.25
N GLU A 285 -15.44 39.78 13.07
CA GLU A 285 -16.35 40.64 13.83
C GLU A 285 -17.15 41.45 12.81
N GLY A 286 -18.35 40.96 12.50
CA GLY A 286 -19.33 41.70 11.73
C GLY A 286 -19.61 43.04 12.42
N PRO A 287 -19.86 44.11 11.65
CA PRO A 287 -20.09 45.43 12.22
C PRO A 287 -21.23 45.38 13.25
N ALA A 288 -20.98 45.98 14.42
CA ALA A 288 -21.88 45.92 15.56
C ALA A 288 -23.33 46.29 15.17
N PRO A 289 -24.35 45.57 15.69
CA PRO A 289 -25.73 45.84 15.35
C PRO A 289 -26.12 47.26 15.76
N ALA A 290 -26.70 48.01 14.82
CA ALA A 290 -27.13 49.39 15.04
C ALA A 290 -28.17 49.47 16.19
N PRO A 291 -28.17 50.55 16.99
CA PRO A 291 -29.11 50.71 18.09
C PRO A 291 -30.56 50.73 17.58
N GLN A 292 -31.40 49.88 18.18
CA GLN A 292 -32.81 49.75 17.80
C GLN A 292 -33.58 51.05 18.11
N ALA A 293 -34.34 51.54 17.12
CA ALA A 293 -35.21 52.70 17.30
C ALA A 293 -36.40 52.36 18.23
N PRO A 294 -36.89 53.32 19.05
CA PRO A 294 -38.00 53.08 19.96
C PRO A 294 -39.32 52.85 19.22
N ALA A 295 -40.16 51.97 19.75
CA ALA A 295 -41.41 51.55 19.13
C ALA A 295 -42.44 52.69 19.00
N ALA A 296 -43.03 52.82 17.80
CA ALA A 296 -44.16 53.71 17.55
C ALA A 296 -45.51 52.99 17.83
N GLY A 297 -46.47 53.75 18.36
CA GLY A 297 -47.77 53.27 18.84
C GLY A 297 -48.81 52.91 17.77
N PRO A 298 -50.08 52.69 18.19
CA PRO A 298 -51.05 51.89 17.43
C PRO A 298 -51.73 52.59 16.25
N ARG A 299 -52.24 51.76 15.33
CA ARG A 299 -52.90 52.13 14.05
C ARG A 299 -54.25 52.86 14.24
N ARG A 300 -54.69 53.56 13.20
CA ARG A 300 -56.10 53.86 12.87
C ARG A 300 -56.43 53.50 11.40
N PRO A 301 -57.71 53.32 11.02
CA PRO A 301 -58.07 52.56 9.81
C PRO A 301 -58.83 53.32 8.70
N GLY A 302 -58.61 52.90 7.44
CA GLY A 302 -59.54 52.94 6.28
C GLY A 302 -59.87 54.30 5.62
N PRO A 303 -60.59 54.32 4.47
CA PRO A 303 -61.09 53.18 3.67
C PRO A 303 -60.80 53.24 2.13
N GLU A 304 -61.11 52.12 1.44
CA GLU A 304 -61.73 51.90 0.09
C GLU A 304 -61.50 52.92 -1.07
N ASP A 305 -61.29 52.51 -2.34
CA ASP A 305 -62.31 51.82 -3.18
C ASP A 305 -61.77 51.21 -4.52
N SER A 306 -62.56 50.28 -5.10
CA SER A 306 -62.74 49.91 -6.52
C SER A 306 -61.59 49.37 -7.42
N GLY A 307 -61.82 48.16 -7.96
CA GLY A 307 -61.28 47.69 -9.26
C GLY A 307 -62.24 48.04 -10.43
N PRO A 308 -62.38 47.25 -11.54
CA PRO A 308 -61.87 45.89 -11.77
C PRO A 308 -61.35 45.58 -13.21
N GLY A 309 -60.93 44.31 -13.43
CA GLY A 309 -60.89 43.63 -14.75
C GLY A 309 -59.64 43.87 -15.63
N GLY A 310 -59.17 42.93 -16.45
CA GLY A 310 -59.59 41.53 -16.64
C GLY A 310 -59.24 41.02 -18.06
N SER A 311 -58.90 39.73 -18.21
CA SER A 311 -58.65 38.99 -19.47
C SER A 311 -57.47 39.45 -20.36
N ASP A 312 -56.95 38.68 -21.32
CA ASP A 312 -56.60 37.25 -21.44
C ASP A 312 -55.77 37.08 -22.75
N SER A 313 -55.26 35.88 -23.06
CA SER A 313 -54.84 35.41 -24.39
C SER A 313 -53.55 35.95 -25.06
N ARG A 314 -52.56 35.06 -25.11
CA ARG A 314 -51.78 34.59 -26.29
C ARG A 314 -51.87 35.39 -27.60
N ASP A 315 -50.72 35.69 -28.22
CA ASP A 315 -50.47 35.23 -29.61
C ASP A 315 -48.95 35.07 -29.93
N ASN A 316 -48.68 34.43 -31.07
CA ASN A 316 -47.43 33.98 -31.66
C ASN A 316 -46.97 34.92 -32.79
N GLY A 317 -45.68 34.88 -33.19
CA GLY A 317 -45.30 35.26 -34.56
C GLY A 317 -44.11 36.21 -34.78
N SER A 318 -42.92 35.63 -34.92
CA SER A 318 -42.07 35.71 -36.14
C SER A 318 -41.63 37.05 -36.78
N ARG A 319 -40.32 37.10 -37.11
CA ARG A 319 -39.62 37.94 -38.14
C ARG A 319 -39.38 39.42 -37.78
N SER A 320 -38.34 40.10 -38.26
CA SER A 320 -37.03 39.71 -38.85
C SER A 320 -36.19 40.96 -39.15
N SER A 321 -34.89 41.01 -38.82
CA SER A 321 -33.89 41.84 -39.53
C SER A 321 -32.45 41.60 -39.07
N THR A 322 -31.69 40.86 -39.88
CA THR A 322 -30.25 41.08 -40.16
C THR A 322 -30.04 42.46 -40.83
N PRO A 323 -28.81 43.02 -41.02
CA PRO A 323 -27.61 42.29 -41.48
C PRO A 323 -26.19 42.78 -41.08
N GLN A 324 -25.18 41.95 -41.42
CA GLN A 324 -23.84 42.34 -41.96
C GLN A 324 -22.88 43.17 -41.05
N ASP A 325 -21.55 43.19 -41.19
CA ASP A 325 -20.51 42.32 -41.82
C ASP A 325 -19.13 42.75 -41.20
N SER A 326 -17.93 42.21 -41.44
CA SER A 326 -17.38 41.22 -42.39
C SER A 326 -16.24 40.39 -41.75
N SER A 327 -15.77 39.36 -42.45
CA SER A 327 -14.33 38.97 -42.48
C SER A 327 -13.77 39.33 -43.87
N PRO A 328 -12.45 39.48 -44.07
CA PRO A 328 -11.68 38.38 -44.69
C PRO A 328 -10.20 38.31 -44.25
N GLY A 329 -9.41 37.27 -44.54
CA GLY A 329 -9.69 35.99 -45.20
C GLY A 329 -8.43 35.34 -45.82
N GLY A 330 -8.52 34.07 -46.23
CA GLY A 330 -7.54 33.37 -47.09
C GLY A 330 -6.24 32.87 -46.41
N THR A 331 -5.59 31.79 -46.85
CA THR A 331 -5.85 30.95 -48.05
C THR A 331 -5.34 29.51 -47.88
N SER A 332 -6.06 28.54 -48.44
CA SER A 332 -5.70 27.11 -48.45
C SER A 332 -4.71 26.74 -49.56
N LEU A 333 -3.97 25.64 -49.39
CA LEU A 333 -3.37 24.87 -50.49
C LEU A 333 -3.44 23.36 -50.19
N ARG A 334 -3.87 22.57 -51.18
CA ARG A 334 -3.91 21.08 -51.12
C ARG A 334 -2.70 20.50 -51.86
N LYS A 335 -2.17 19.36 -51.41
CA LYS A 335 -1.53 18.36 -52.29
C LYS A 335 -1.70 16.94 -51.72
N ALA A 336 -1.65 15.95 -52.61
CA ALA A 336 -1.93 14.53 -52.38
C ALA A 336 -0.72 13.76 -51.76
N PRO A 337 -0.88 12.47 -51.37
CA PRO A 337 0.03 11.77 -50.45
C PRO A 337 1.19 11.04 -51.13
N PRO A 338 2.16 10.55 -50.33
CA PRO A 338 3.01 9.42 -50.68
C PRO A 338 2.94 8.27 -49.64
N ASP A 339 2.69 7.07 -50.16
CA ASP A 339 3.43 5.80 -50.00
C ASP A 339 3.82 5.20 -48.62
N ASP A 340 3.77 3.86 -48.64
CA ASP A 340 4.05 2.90 -47.57
C ASP A 340 5.31 3.14 -46.74
N ILE A 341 5.16 3.03 -45.41
CA ILE A 341 6.26 2.84 -44.47
C ILE A 341 6.38 1.33 -44.18
N PRO A 342 7.48 0.65 -44.58
CA PRO A 342 7.69 -0.76 -44.24
C PRO A 342 8.00 -0.92 -42.73
N PRO A 343 7.62 -2.05 -42.10
CA PRO A 343 7.94 -2.31 -40.70
C PRO A 343 9.44 -2.49 -40.49
N GLU A 344 9.96 -1.97 -39.38
CA GLU A 344 11.36 -2.14 -38.98
C GLU A 344 11.73 -3.61 -38.78
N ALA A 345 12.94 -3.97 -39.20
CA ALA A 345 13.45 -5.33 -39.09
C ALA A 345 13.81 -5.67 -37.64
N VAL A 346 13.17 -6.71 -37.11
CA VAL A 346 13.56 -7.35 -35.85
C VAL A 346 14.95 -7.99 -36.03
N PRO A 347 15.94 -7.71 -35.16
CA PRO A 347 17.24 -8.38 -35.23
C PRO A 347 17.07 -9.87 -34.85
N PRO A 348 17.76 -10.80 -35.53
CA PRO A 348 17.64 -12.22 -35.22
C PRO A 348 18.18 -12.53 -33.82
N THR A 349 17.44 -13.35 -33.08
CA THR A 349 17.92 -14.00 -31.85
C THR A 349 19.19 -14.80 -32.14
N PRO A 350 20.22 -14.74 -31.28
CA PRO A 350 21.41 -15.57 -31.42
C PRO A 350 21.04 -17.05 -31.22
N ASP A 351 21.65 -17.92 -32.03
CA ASP A 351 21.44 -19.37 -32.02
C ASP A 351 21.71 -20.00 -30.64
N GLY A 352 20.94 -21.03 -30.31
CA GLY A 352 21.16 -21.85 -29.12
C GLY A 352 22.48 -22.63 -29.18
N PRO A 353 23.04 -23.03 -28.03
CA PRO A 353 24.28 -23.79 -27.99
C PRO A 353 24.10 -25.18 -28.64
N PRO A 354 25.09 -25.68 -29.40
CA PRO A 354 25.00 -26.99 -30.04
C PRO A 354 25.08 -28.13 -29.02
N GLU A 355 24.14 -29.07 -29.10
CA GLU A 355 24.27 -30.36 -28.42
C GLU A 355 25.42 -31.19 -29.02
N GLY A 356 26.16 -31.91 -28.16
CA GLY A 356 26.91 -33.09 -28.62
C GLY A 356 28.40 -33.19 -28.24
N THR A 357 28.73 -33.24 -26.95
CA THR A 357 29.98 -33.89 -26.51
C THR A 357 29.74 -34.87 -25.36
N ARG A 358 29.49 -36.13 -25.77
CA ARG A 358 29.88 -37.41 -25.15
C ARG A 358 30.35 -37.35 -23.68
N ALA A 359 29.55 -37.91 -22.79
CA ALA A 359 29.91 -38.13 -21.39
C ALA A 359 31.20 -38.97 -21.23
N ALA A 360 32.00 -38.59 -20.23
CA ALA A 360 33.09 -39.39 -19.69
C ALA A 360 32.82 -39.66 -18.20
N GLU A 361 33.07 -40.89 -17.79
CA GLU A 361 32.65 -41.51 -16.53
C GLU A 361 33.82 -41.56 -15.52
N ALA A 362 33.66 -40.99 -14.32
CA ALA A 362 34.53 -41.14 -13.13
C ALA A 362 33.83 -40.54 -11.88
N PRO A 363 34.18 -40.91 -10.64
CA PRO A 363 33.38 -41.92 -9.93
C PRO A 363 32.75 -41.45 -8.61
N ASP A 364 31.87 -42.31 -8.10
CA ASP A 364 31.19 -42.22 -6.80
C ASP A 364 32.16 -42.00 -5.62
N ALA A 365 31.77 -41.10 -4.70
CA ALA A 365 32.53 -40.74 -3.50
C ALA A 365 31.61 -40.58 -2.27
N GLY A 366 31.21 -41.72 -1.70
CA GLY A 366 31.27 -41.91 -0.25
C GLY A 366 30.26 -41.15 0.62
N ARG A 367 29.08 -41.77 0.82
CA ARG A 367 28.35 -41.63 2.09
C ARG A 367 29.20 -42.14 3.26
N PRO A 368 29.23 -41.45 4.41
CA PRO A 368 29.32 -42.10 5.72
C PRO A 368 27.92 -42.48 6.23
N ALA A 369 27.85 -43.60 6.95
CA ALA A 369 26.61 -44.19 7.44
C ALA A 369 26.22 -43.71 8.86
N ALA A 370 25.08 -44.20 9.32
CA ALA A 370 24.46 -43.90 10.62
C ALA A 370 25.37 -44.16 11.84
N ALA A 371 25.10 -43.41 12.91
CA ALA A 371 25.39 -43.82 14.27
C ALA A 371 24.07 -43.91 15.05
N GLU A 372 23.67 -45.13 15.36
CA GLU A 372 22.55 -45.46 16.24
C GLU A 372 23.13 -45.89 17.59
N ALA A 373 22.67 -45.28 18.69
CA ALA A 373 22.95 -45.74 20.04
C ALA A 373 21.85 -45.25 20.99
N ALA A 374 21.06 -46.18 21.52
CA ALA A 374 20.21 -45.97 22.68
C ALA A 374 21.01 -46.18 23.97
N ASP A 375 20.62 -45.55 25.08
CA ASP A 375 19.87 -46.23 26.17
C ASP A 375 19.71 -45.34 27.44
N ALA A 376 18.67 -45.67 28.22
CA ALA A 376 18.43 -45.42 29.65
C ALA A 376 18.35 -43.98 30.23
N PRO A 377 17.22 -43.62 30.91
CA PRO A 377 17.17 -42.52 31.88
C PRO A 377 17.64 -42.97 33.28
N GLY A 378 18.42 -42.12 33.96
CA GLY A 378 18.88 -42.35 35.33
C GLY A 378 17.91 -41.80 36.39
N ASP A 379 17.73 -42.57 37.46
CA ASP A 379 16.71 -42.39 38.50
C ASP A 379 16.95 -41.20 39.47
N ALA A 380 15.91 -40.81 40.18
CA ALA A 380 15.97 -39.85 41.28
C ALA A 380 16.58 -40.47 42.55
N PRO A 381 16.85 -39.66 43.58
CA PRO A 381 16.29 -40.03 44.87
C PRO A 381 15.61 -38.86 45.60
N THR A 382 14.55 -39.19 46.35
CA THR A 382 13.86 -38.27 47.25
C THR A 382 14.23 -38.53 48.72
N ASP A 383 14.54 -37.43 49.42
CA ASP A 383 14.11 -37.13 50.80
C ASP A 383 14.80 -37.81 52.02
N LYS A 384 14.81 -37.05 53.14
CA LYS A 384 15.14 -37.39 54.56
C LYS A 384 16.55 -37.93 54.87
N LYS A 385 17.34 -37.25 55.72
CA LYS A 385 17.04 -36.93 57.13
C LYS A 385 18.10 -35.97 57.74
N VAL A 386 17.68 -35.17 58.74
CA VAL A 386 18.33 -34.94 60.06
C VAL A 386 19.86 -35.13 60.11
N LEU A 387 20.68 -34.13 60.48
CA LEU A 387 20.54 -33.24 61.65
C LEU A 387 21.25 -31.88 61.41
#